data_AF-A0A522GSE5-F1
#
_entry.id   AF-A0A522GSE5-F1
#
_cell.length_a   1.000
_cell.length_b   1.000
_cell.length_c   1.000
_cell.angle_alpha   90.00
_cell.angle_beta   90.00
_cell.angle_gamma   90.00
#
_symmetry.space_group_name_H-M   'P 1'
#
loop_
_entity.id
_entity.type
_entity.pdbx_description
1 polymer ?
#
loop_
_entity_poly.entity_id
_entity_poly.type
_entity_poly.pdbx_seq_one_letter_code
_entity_poly.pdbx_strand_id
1 'polypeptide(L)'
;MNLTSITETMADINTRISDFVWKNLSEKHVAGKKDPFWESLLNTGTELWLDTGDMDEAEANWSSEMSALTTNNTLLNNEIQKGIYDVFISEAKSIVRDLPHEDRVKEIAFILNARHGLRLAQKFGGYVSVELHTDTAHDIKAILYYGKRYHEICPEQFIVKVPYTADGLIGARLLKDSGVKVNFTLEFSARENVLVTRVARPDYLNVFLGRIGAYMINNKLGDGS
;
A
#
# COMPACT_ATOMS: atom_id res chain seq x y z
N MET A 1 -6.08 7.68 33.50
CA MET A 1 -6.93 6.81 32.64
C MET A 1 -6.44 5.37 32.80
N ASN A 2 -7.34 4.41 33.03
CA ASN A 2 -6.98 2.99 33.13
C ASN A 2 -6.78 2.38 31.73
N LEU A 3 -5.88 1.41 31.60
CA LEU A 3 -5.53 0.74 30.34
C LEU A 3 -6.76 0.23 29.56
N THR A 4 -7.77 -0.28 30.26
CA THR A 4 -9.04 -0.77 29.69
C THR A 4 -9.83 0.32 28.96
N SER A 5 -9.85 1.55 29.50
CA SER A 5 -10.56 2.68 28.90
C SER A 5 -9.84 3.19 27.63
N ILE A 6 -8.51 3.11 27.59
CA ILE A 6 -7.71 3.48 26.40
C ILE A 6 -7.97 2.46 25.28
N THR A 7 -7.99 1.17 25.58
CA THR A 7 -8.25 0.11 24.59
C THR A 7 -9.67 0.18 24.02
N GLU A 8 -10.69 0.48 24.82
CA GLU A 8 -12.06 0.67 24.34
C GLU A 8 -12.19 1.89 23.43
N THR A 9 -11.52 2.99 23.79
CA THR A 9 -11.50 4.22 22.96
C THR A 9 -10.79 3.97 21.62
N MET A 10 -9.72 3.16 21.61
CA MET A 10 -9.03 2.79 20.37
C MET A 10 -9.80 1.77 19.51
N ALA A 11 -10.60 0.89 20.12
CA ALA A 11 -11.48 0.00 19.37
C ALA A 11 -12.63 0.78 18.69
N ASP A 12 -13.19 1.77 19.39
CA ASP A 12 -14.22 2.67 18.85
C ASP A 12 -13.70 3.48 17.66
N ILE A 13 -12.53 4.11 17.78
CA ILE A 13 -11.97 4.91 16.67
C ILE A 13 -11.65 4.04 15.45
N ASN A 14 -11.16 2.81 15.63
CA ASN A 14 -10.86 1.91 14.52
C ASN A 14 -12.12 1.51 13.76
N THR A 15 -13.20 1.21 14.47
CA THR A 15 -14.51 0.90 13.87
C THR A 15 -15.02 2.11 13.09
N ARG A 16 -15.00 3.30 13.70
CA ARG A 16 -15.42 4.55 13.07
C ARG A 16 -14.61 4.89 11.83
N ILE A 17 -13.30 4.65 11.84
CA ILE A 17 -12.43 4.83 10.68
C ILE A 17 -12.75 3.82 9.58
N SER A 18 -12.94 2.55 9.93
CA SER A 18 -13.33 1.51 8.97
C SER A 18 -14.64 1.86 8.26
N ASP A 19 -15.68 2.22 9.02
CA ASP A 19 -16.97 2.64 8.46
C ASP A 19 -16.82 3.88 7.57
N PHE A 20 -15.97 4.82 8.00
CA PHE A 20 -15.72 6.06 7.25
C PHE A 20 -15.01 5.84 5.92
N VAL A 21 -14.00 4.97 5.85
CA VAL A 21 -13.30 4.70 4.58
C VAL A 21 -14.21 4.05 3.54
N TRP A 22 -15.21 3.29 3.98
CA TRP A 22 -16.22 2.65 3.12
C TRP A 22 -17.43 3.55 2.82
N LYS A 23 -17.68 4.60 3.63
CA LYS A 23 -18.83 5.50 3.50
C LYS A 23 -18.95 6.05 2.07
N ASN A 24 -20.10 5.86 1.44
CA ASN A 24 -20.42 6.33 0.08
C ASN A 24 -19.36 5.93 -0.96
N LEU A 25 -18.63 4.82 -0.75
CA LEU A 25 -17.69 4.31 -1.73
C LEU A 25 -18.46 3.55 -2.81
N SER A 26 -18.38 4.01 -4.04
CA SER A 26 -18.93 3.33 -5.20
C SER A 26 -18.10 3.69 -6.42
N GLU A 27 -17.32 2.74 -6.91
CA GLU A 27 -16.55 2.89 -8.15
C GLU A 27 -17.18 2.08 -9.29
N LYS A 28 -17.15 2.63 -10.50
CA LYS A 28 -17.56 1.89 -11.70
C LYS A 28 -16.47 0.91 -12.07
N HIS A 29 -16.78 -0.39 -12.03
CA HIS A 29 -15.85 -1.44 -12.41
C HIS A 29 -15.38 -1.30 -13.87
N VAL A 30 -14.07 -1.44 -14.09
CA VAL A 30 -13.40 -1.39 -15.38
C VAL A 30 -13.05 -2.82 -15.79
N ALA A 31 -13.68 -3.30 -16.86
CA ALA A 31 -13.29 -4.54 -17.50
C ALA A 31 -12.14 -4.26 -18.48
N GLY A 32 -10.95 -4.77 -18.17
CA GLY A 32 -9.79 -4.68 -19.05
C GLY A 32 -10.04 -5.39 -20.38
N LYS A 33 -9.54 -4.82 -21.48
CA LYS A 33 -9.50 -5.51 -22.77
C LYS A 33 -8.28 -6.42 -22.81
N LYS A 34 -8.41 -7.53 -23.53
CA LYS A 34 -7.27 -8.38 -23.84
C LYS A 34 -6.26 -7.64 -24.70
N ASP A 35 -4.99 -7.84 -24.41
CA ASP A 35 -3.88 -7.33 -25.22
C ASP A 35 -2.90 -8.47 -25.55
N PRO A 36 -2.62 -8.75 -26.84
CA PRO A 36 -1.72 -9.84 -27.23
C PRO A 36 -0.29 -9.71 -26.68
N PHE A 37 0.19 -8.48 -26.45
CA PHE A 37 1.52 -8.26 -25.87
C PHE A 37 1.54 -8.68 -24.40
N TRP A 38 0.55 -8.22 -23.62
CA TRP A 38 0.43 -8.59 -22.21
C TRP A 38 0.12 -10.07 -22.03
N GLU A 39 -0.71 -10.66 -22.90
CA GLU A 39 -1.01 -12.10 -22.90
C GLU A 39 0.26 -12.93 -23.17
N SER A 40 1.14 -12.45 -24.06
CA SER A 40 2.42 -13.11 -24.33
C SER A 40 3.33 -13.12 -23.09
N LEU A 41 3.35 -12.05 -22.29
CA LEU A 41 4.12 -12.00 -21.03
C LEU A 41 3.51 -12.90 -19.94
N LEU A 42 2.19 -12.96 -19.83
CA LEU A 42 1.54 -13.92 -18.94
C LEU A 42 1.93 -15.36 -19.30
N ASN A 43 1.97 -15.68 -20.60
CA ASN A 43 2.33 -17.02 -21.08
C ASN A 43 3.79 -17.41 -20.76
N THR A 44 4.67 -16.47 -20.41
CA THR A 44 6.02 -16.78 -19.88
C THR A 44 6.04 -17.04 -18.37
N GLY A 45 4.89 -16.96 -17.69
CA GLY A 45 4.77 -17.08 -16.24
C GLY A 45 4.97 -15.77 -15.48
N THR A 46 4.89 -14.62 -16.15
CA THR A 46 4.98 -13.30 -15.50
C THR A 46 3.62 -12.91 -14.94
N GLU A 47 3.58 -12.37 -13.72
CA GLU A 47 2.38 -11.72 -13.18
C GLU A 47 2.45 -10.21 -13.45
N LEU A 48 1.39 -9.63 -14.02
CA LEU A 48 1.38 -8.23 -14.47
C LEU A 48 0.66 -7.32 -13.48
N TRP A 49 1.38 -6.32 -12.97
CA TRP A 49 0.91 -5.34 -12.00
C TRP A 49 1.10 -3.92 -12.55
N LEU A 50 0.19 -3.00 -12.26
CA LEU A 50 0.34 -1.57 -12.58
C LEU A 50 0.88 -0.79 -11.37
N ASP A 51 1.94 0.01 -11.55
CA ASP A 51 2.48 0.91 -10.53
C ASP A 51 1.96 2.33 -10.72
N THR A 52 0.73 2.57 -10.26
CA THR A 52 0.13 3.90 -10.26
C THR A 52 -0.92 4.05 -9.15
N GLY A 53 -1.05 5.27 -8.64
CA GLY A 53 -2.22 5.70 -7.87
C GLY A 53 -3.21 6.48 -8.72
N ASP A 54 -2.85 6.87 -9.93
CA ASP A 54 -3.72 7.65 -10.81
C ASP A 54 -4.82 6.76 -11.40
N MET A 55 -6.06 7.10 -11.10
CA MET A 55 -7.25 6.34 -11.55
C MET A 55 -7.42 6.36 -13.07
N ASP A 56 -7.12 7.49 -13.70
CA ASP A 56 -7.32 7.68 -15.13
C ASP A 56 -6.18 7.01 -15.89
N GLU A 57 -4.95 7.10 -15.39
CA GLU A 57 -3.80 6.35 -15.91
C GLU A 57 -4.03 4.84 -15.78
N ALA A 58 -4.49 4.38 -14.61
CA ALA A 58 -4.80 2.97 -14.40
C ALA A 58 -5.88 2.50 -15.38
N GLU A 59 -6.97 3.25 -15.55
CA GLU A 59 -8.04 2.88 -16.50
C GLU A 59 -7.58 2.87 -17.95
N ALA A 60 -6.70 3.80 -18.35
CA ALA A 60 -6.15 3.84 -19.69
C ALA A 60 -5.24 2.64 -20.02
N ASN A 61 -4.56 2.09 -19.00
CA ASN A 61 -3.59 1.01 -19.16
C ASN A 61 -4.11 -0.37 -18.73
N TRP A 62 -5.25 -0.44 -18.02
CA TRP A 62 -5.76 -1.70 -17.47
C TRP A 62 -6.16 -2.70 -18.55
N SER A 63 -5.52 -3.86 -18.54
CA SER A 63 -5.84 -4.99 -19.42
C SER A 63 -6.35 -6.18 -18.61
N SER A 64 -7.01 -7.14 -19.25
CA SER A 64 -7.55 -8.33 -18.56
C SER A 64 -6.47 -9.26 -18.00
N GLU A 65 -5.23 -9.06 -18.42
CA GLU A 65 -4.05 -9.79 -17.99
C GLU A 65 -3.45 -9.28 -16.68
N MET A 66 -3.82 -8.06 -16.27
CA MET A 66 -3.34 -7.46 -15.04
C MET A 66 -4.10 -7.99 -13.82
N SER A 67 -3.37 -8.23 -12.74
CA SER A 67 -3.89 -8.88 -11.53
C SER A 67 -3.80 -8.01 -10.28
N ALA A 68 -3.02 -6.94 -10.30
CA ALA A 68 -2.87 -6.04 -9.18
C ALA A 68 -2.42 -4.63 -9.56
N LEU A 69 -2.57 -3.72 -8.61
CA LEU A 69 -2.01 -2.38 -8.62
C LEU A 69 -1.09 -2.20 -7.41
N THR A 70 -0.05 -1.38 -7.56
CA THR A 70 0.76 -0.91 -6.44
C THR A 70 0.66 0.60 -6.36
N THR A 71 0.40 1.08 -5.15
CA THR A 71 0.54 2.49 -4.79
C THR A 71 1.64 2.64 -3.75
N ASN A 72 2.07 3.87 -3.53
CA ASN A 72 3.04 4.23 -2.53
C ASN A 72 2.74 5.64 -2.00
N ASN A 73 3.47 6.07 -0.99
CA ASN A 73 3.26 7.37 -0.36
C ASN A 73 3.36 8.55 -1.36
N THR A 74 4.22 8.46 -2.37
CA THR A 74 4.36 9.49 -3.42
C THR A 74 3.18 9.49 -4.38
N LEU A 75 2.78 8.32 -4.89
CA LEU A 75 1.65 8.19 -5.81
C LEU A 75 0.34 8.64 -5.16
N LEU A 76 0.09 8.23 -3.92
CA LEU A 76 -1.07 8.70 -3.16
C LEU A 76 -1.04 10.21 -2.95
N ASN A 77 0.13 10.79 -2.61
CA ASN A 77 0.23 12.22 -2.43
C ASN A 77 -0.09 12.97 -3.73
N ASN A 78 0.35 12.48 -4.89
CA ASN A 78 0.00 13.08 -6.18
C ASN A 78 -1.52 13.15 -6.38
N GLU A 79 -2.25 12.08 -6.03
CA GLU A 79 -3.71 12.08 -6.07
C GLU A 79 -4.34 13.06 -5.07
N ILE A 80 -3.79 13.19 -3.87
CA ILE A 80 -4.25 14.16 -2.87
C ILE A 80 -4.07 15.60 -3.41
N GLN A 81 -2.93 15.90 -4.05
CA GLN A 81 -2.67 17.23 -4.60
C GLN A 81 -3.63 17.63 -5.75
N LYS A 82 -4.39 16.69 -6.32
CA LYS A 82 -5.48 17.00 -7.27
C LYS A 82 -6.71 17.64 -6.61
N GLY A 83 -6.77 17.67 -5.27
CA GLY A 83 -7.89 18.22 -4.49
C GLY A 83 -9.11 17.30 -4.39
N ILE A 84 -9.06 16.11 -4.98
CA ILE A 84 -10.19 15.15 -5.02
C ILE A 84 -10.58 14.61 -3.63
N TYR A 85 -9.72 14.79 -2.63
CA TYR A 85 -9.95 14.35 -1.25
C TYR A 85 -10.20 15.50 -0.27
N ASP A 86 -10.24 16.77 -0.68
CA ASP A 86 -10.28 17.90 0.27
C ASP A 86 -11.45 17.84 1.25
N VAL A 87 -12.65 17.57 0.74
CA VAL A 87 -13.85 17.40 1.59
C VAL A 87 -13.70 16.17 2.49
N PHE A 88 -13.18 15.06 1.95
CA PHE A 88 -12.97 13.82 2.70
C PHE A 88 -11.94 13.99 3.83
N ILE A 89 -10.88 14.77 3.61
CA ILE A 89 -9.87 15.12 4.62
C ILE A 89 -10.49 15.96 5.74
N SER A 90 -11.33 16.94 5.38
CA SER A 90 -12.06 17.77 6.35
C SER A 90 -12.98 16.91 7.23
N GLU A 91 -13.71 15.96 6.65
CA GLU A 91 -14.53 15.00 7.40
C GLU A 91 -13.66 14.08 8.29
N ALA A 92 -12.57 13.53 7.76
CA ALA A 92 -11.67 12.65 8.50
C ALA A 92 -11.09 13.33 9.75
N LYS A 93 -10.74 14.62 9.65
CA LYS A 93 -10.23 15.42 10.77
C LYS A 93 -11.18 15.44 11.97
N SER A 94 -12.49 15.37 11.74
CA SER A 94 -13.48 15.33 12.82
C SER A 94 -13.46 14.00 13.60
N ILE A 95 -13.11 12.90 12.92
CA ILE A 95 -13.05 11.55 13.52
C ILE A 95 -11.88 11.43 14.48
N VAL A 96 -10.73 11.97 14.08
CA VAL A 96 -9.46 11.88 14.81
C VAL A 96 -9.19 13.09 15.70
N ARG A 97 -10.15 14.00 15.86
CA ARG A 97 -9.94 15.33 16.46
C ARG A 97 -9.29 15.32 17.86
N ASP A 98 -9.57 14.28 18.63
CA ASP A 98 -9.17 14.11 20.03
C ASP A 98 -7.76 13.51 20.16
N LEU A 99 -7.13 13.11 19.05
CA LEU A 99 -5.75 12.62 19.04
C LEU A 99 -4.73 13.78 19.05
N PRO A 100 -3.51 13.53 19.57
CA PRO A 100 -2.37 14.43 19.41
C PRO A 100 -2.13 14.80 17.93
N HIS A 101 -1.50 15.95 17.69
CA HIS A 101 -1.31 16.44 16.32
C HIS A 101 -0.62 15.44 15.40
N GLU A 102 0.47 14.82 15.84
CA GLU A 102 1.22 13.85 15.05
C GLU A 102 0.40 12.59 14.73
N ASP A 103 -0.34 12.08 15.71
CA ASP A 103 -1.22 10.93 15.52
C ASP A 103 -2.38 11.25 14.57
N ARG A 104 -2.92 12.47 14.61
CA ARG A 104 -3.92 12.92 13.63
C ARG A 104 -3.39 12.88 12.20
N VAL A 105 -2.16 13.32 11.99
CA VAL A 105 -1.54 13.31 10.66
C VAL A 105 -1.39 11.87 10.17
N LYS A 106 -0.86 10.96 11.01
CA LYS A 106 -0.71 9.55 10.67
C LYS A 106 -2.03 8.84 10.40
N GLU A 107 -3.05 9.10 11.22
CA GLU A 107 -4.39 8.52 11.01
C GLU A 107 -5.07 9.06 9.74
N ILE A 108 -4.93 10.36 9.44
CA ILE A 108 -5.46 10.91 8.18
C ILE A 108 -4.74 10.31 6.98
N ALA A 109 -3.41 10.17 7.04
CA ALA A 109 -2.65 9.50 5.97
C ALA A 109 -3.10 8.04 5.79
N PHE A 110 -3.30 7.31 6.89
CA PHE A 110 -3.84 5.95 6.88
C PHE A 110 -5.22 5.90 6.21
N ILE A 111 -6.15 6.78 6.63
CA ILE A 111 -7.51 6.89 6.10
C ILE A 111 -7.50 7.17 4.59
N LEU A 112 -6.64 8.09 4.13
CA LEU A 112 -6.53 8.44 2.72
C LEU A 112 -6.00 7.27 1.89
N ASN A 113 -4.95 6.62 2.36
CA ASN A 113 -4.37 5.47 1.68
C ASN A 113 -5.36 4.29 1.62
N ALA A 114 -6.05 4.00 2.73
CA ALA A 114 -7.08 2.97 2.76
C ALA A 114 -8.23 3.30 1.80
N ARG A 115 -8.77 4.53 1.85
CA ARG A 115 -9.82 5.00 0.94
C ARG A 115 -9.39 4.86 -0.52
N HIS A 116 -8.19 5.31 -0.84
CA HIS A 116 -7.69 5.30 -2.20
C HIS A 116 -7.43 3.87 -2.69
N GLY A 117 -6.83 3.02 -1.87
CA GLY A 117 -6.64 1.61 -2.16
C GLY A 117 -7.97 0.88 -2.40
N LEU A 118 -9.01 1.18 -1.61
CA LEU A 118 -10.35 0.62 -1.80
C LEU A 118 -10.95 1.05 -3.14
N ARG A 119 -10.77 2.31 -3.52
CA ARG A 119 -11.22 2.80 -4.83
C ARG A 119 -10.54 2.03 -5.97
N LEU A 120 -9.22 1.81 -5.90
CA LEU A 120 -8.47 1.04 -6.89
C LEU A 120 -8.98 -0.41 -6.93
N ALA A 121 -9.12 -1.03 -5.75
CA ALA A 121 -9.56 -2.42 -5.60
C ALA A 121 -10.96 -2.65 -6.20
N GLN A 122 -11.91 -1.75 -5.92
CA GLN A 122 -13.26 -1.83 -6.48
C GLN A 122 -13.30 -1.58 -7.99
N LYS A 123 -12.56 -0.55 -8.45
CA LYS A 123 -12.57 -0.15 -9.85
C LYS A 123 -11.95 -1.22 -10.75
N PHE A 124 -10.85 -1.84 -10.33
CA PHE A 124 -10.08 -2.76 -11.17
C PHE A 124 -10.24 -4.24 -10.83
N GLY A 125 -10.74 -4.57 -9.63
CA GLY A 125 -10.99 -5.96 -9.21
C GLY A 125 -9.75 -6.80 -8.92
N GLY A 126 -8.54 -6.23 -9.05
CA GLY A 126 -7.27 -6.86 -8.69
C GLY A 126 -6.87 -6.66 -7.23
N TYR A 127 -5.70 -7.19 -6.85
CA TYR A 127 -5.07 -6.84 -5.59
C TYR A 127 -4.58 -5.38 -5.59
N VAL A 128 -4.44 -4.78 -4.41
CA VAL A 128 -3.84 -3.46 -4.25
C VAL A 128 -2.77 -3.53 -3.18
N SER A 129 -1.53 -3.29 -3.58
CA SER A 129 -0.40 -3.16 -2.68
C SER A 129 -0.39 -1.74 -2.08
N VAL A 130 -0.77 -1.63 -0.81
CA VAL A 130 -0.89 -0.36 -0.06
C VAL A 130 0.31 -0.17 0.87
N GLU A 131 1.08 0.89 0.68
CA GLU A 131 2.30 1.14 1.44
C GLU A 131 2.03 1.73 2.82
N LEU A 132 2.68 1.18 3.84
CA LEU A 132 2.67 1.79 5.17
C LEU A 132 3.29 3.20 5.10
N HIS A 133 2.82 4.10 5.96
CA HIS A 133 3.39 5.45 6.06
C HIS A 133 4.87 5.36 6.46
N THR A 134 5.71 6.24 5.90
CA THR A 134 7.18 6.21 6.11
C THR A 134 7.58 6.32 7.57
N ASP A 135 6.81 7.07 8.38
CA ASP A 135 7.05 7.20 9.83
C ASP A 135 6.92 5.88 10.61
N THR A 136 6.34 4.85 10.01
CA THR A 136 6.24 3.51 10.63
C THR A 136 7.47 2.65 10.39
N ALA A 137 8.38 3.04 9.48
CA ALA A 137 9.45 2.19 8.97
C ALA A 137 10.44 1.67 10.04
N HIS A 138 10.51 2.34 11.20
CA HIS A 138 11.39 2.00 12.32
C HIS A 138 10.61 1.75 13.63
N ASP A 139 9.34 1.37 13.52
CA ASP A 139 8.49 1.05 14.66
C ASP A 139 7.68 -0.23 14.37
N ILE A 140 8.13 -1.34 14.95
CA ILE A 140 7.49 -2.66 14.81
C ILE A 140 6.02 -2.62 15.27
N LYS A 141 5.70 -1.86 16.32
CA LYS A 141 4.32 -1.78 16.83
C LYS A 141 3.44 -1.02 15.85
N ALA A 142 3.95 0.08 15.29
CA ALA A 142 3.22 0.85 14.28
C ALA A 142 3.01 0.04 12.99
N ILE A 143 4.03 -0.70 12.54
CA ILE A 143 3.92 -1.61 11.37
C ILE A 143 2.81 -2.62 11.58
N LEU A 144 2.78 -3.28 12.75
CA LEU A 144 1.75 -4.26 13.07
C LEU A 144 0.36 -3.62 13.19
N TYR A 145 0.29 -2.47 13.85
CA TYR A 145 -0.97 -1.76 14.07
C TYR A 145 -1.62 -1.34 12.75
N TYR A 146 -0.92 -0.61 11.91
CA TYR A 146 -1.46 -0.14 10.63
C TYR A 146 -1.60 -1.27 9.61
N GLY A 147 -0.65 -2.22 9.56
CA GLY A 147 -0.72 -3.35 8.64
C GLY A 147 -1.94 -4.25 8.89
N LYS A 148 -2.24 -4.56 10.16
CA LYS A 148 -3.46 -5.32 10.49
C LYS A 148 -4.72 -4.55 10.15
N ARG A 149 -4.76 -3.24 10.39
CA ARG A 149 -5.93 -2.41 10.04
C ARG A 149 -6.17 -2.33 8.53
N TYR A 150 -5.13 -2.25 7.71
CA TYR A 150 -5.30 -2.36 6.25
C TYR A 150 -5.90 -3.72 5.86
N HIS A 151 -5.38 -4.81 6.45
CA HIS A 151 -5.92 -6.14 6.22
C HIS A 151 -7.38 -6.27 6.67
N GLU A 152 -7.74 -5.74 7.83
CA GLU A 152 -9.13 -5.75 8.34
C GLU A 152 -10.09 -4.96 7.44
N ILE A 153 -9.64 -3.84 6.86
CA ILE A 153 -10.44 -3.02 5.95
C ILE A 153 -10.75 -3.75 4.63
N CYS A 154 -9.78 -4.47 4.07
CA CYS A 154 -9.95 -5.17 2.79
C CYS A 154 -9.10 -6.46 2.73
N PRO A 155 -9.51 -7.52 3.44
CA PRO A 155 -8.66 -8.71 3.64
C PRO A 155 -8.39 -9.49 2.34
N GLU A 156 -9.35 -9.41 1.41
CA GLU A 156 -9.30 -10.13 0.14
C GLU A 156 -8.35 -9.49 -0.86
N GLN A 157 -8.31 -8.15 -0.96
CA GLN A 157 -7.58 -7.46 -2.04
C GLN A 157 -6.34 -6.69 -1.57
N PHE A 158 -6.22 -6.32 -0.29
CA PHE A 158 -5.04 -5.56 0.15
C PHE A 158 -3.82 -6.45 0.39
N ILE A 159 -2.67 -5.94 -0.07
CA ILE A 159 -1.34 -6.45 0.24
C ILE A 159 -0.60 -5.31 0.95
N VAL A 160 -0.13 -5.55 2.17
CA VAL A 160 0.53 -4.52 2.96
C VAL A 160 1.97 -4.38 2.49
N LYS A 161 2.32 -3.19 2.00
CA LYS A 161 3.65 -2.89 1.49
C LYS A 161 4.53 -2.28 2.58
N VAL A 162 5.60 -2.99 2.94
CA VAL A 162 6.47 -2.70 4.08
C VAL A 162 7.85 -2.26 3.60
N PRO A 163 8.39 -1.12 4.06
CA PRO A 163 9.74 -0.68 3.68
C PRO A 163 10.81 -1.63 4.21
N TYR A 164 11.84 -1.88 3.39
CA TYR A 164 12.98 -2.69 3.76
C TYR A 164 13.89 -1.98 4.78
N THR A 165 13.64 -2.26 6.06
CA THR A 165 14.43 -1.83 7.22
C THR A 165 14.61 -3.00 8.19
N ALA A 166 15.47 -2.88 9.20
CA ALA A 166 15.62 -3.91 10.24
C ALA A 166 14.29 -4.18 10.98
N ASP A 167 13.60 -3.13 11.39
CA ASP A 167 12.27 -3.21 12.01
C ASP A 167 11.21 -3.72 11.03
N GLY A 168 11.31 -3.33 9.74
CA GLY A 168 10.47 -3.81 8.65
C GLY A 168 10.53 -5.32 8.47
N LEU A 169 11.73 -5.92 8.54
CA LEU A 169 11.91 -7.37 8.50
C LEU A 169 11.15 -8.09 9.62
N ILE A 170 11.23 -7.57 10.84
CA ILE A 170 10.56 -8.16 12.01
C ILE A 170 9.05 -7.92 11.92
N GLY A 171 8.63 -6.69 11.63
CA GLY A 171 7.22 -6.31 11.52
C GLY A 171 6.50 -7.08 10.42
N ALA A 172 7.09 -7.19 9.23
CA ALA A 172 6.57 -7.99 8.13
C ALA A 172 6.45 -9.46 8.49
N ARG A 173 7.44 -10.02 9.21
CA ARG A 173 7.37 -11.41 9.65
C ARG A 173 6.16 -11.64 10.56
N LEU A 174 5.96 -10.75 11.53
CA LEU A 174 4.85 -10.82 12.47
C LEU A 174 3.50 -10.57 11.79
N LEU A 175 3.44 -9.68 10.80
CA LEU A 175 2.25 -9.48 9.94
C LEU A 175 1.92 -10.78 9.18
N LYS A 176 2.92 -11.37 8.52
CA LYS A 176 2.76 -12.61 7.77
C LYS A 176 2.29 -13.77 8.64
N ASP A 177 2.89 -13.93 9.82
CA ASP A 177 2.49 -14.96 10.79
C ASP A 177 1.05 -14.73 11.33
N SER A 178 0.52 -13.51 11.19
CA SER A 178 -0.87 -13.18 11.50
C SER A 178 -1.85 -13.29 10.31
N GLY A 179 -1.40 -13.78 9.15
CA GLY A 179 -2.24 -13.99 7.96
C GLY A 179 -2.31 -12.81 6.99
N VAL A 180 -1.57 -11.73 7.25
CA VAL A 180 -1.53 -10.54 6.38
C VAL A 180 -0.63 -10.83 5.17
N LYS A 181 -1.11 -10.50 3.95
CA LYS A 181 -0.29 -10.55 2.73
C LYS A 181 0.72 -9.40 2.76
N VAL A 182 1.99 -9.69 2.51
CA VAL A 182 3.07 -8.71 2.61
C VAL A 182 3.83 -8.56 1.29
N ASN A 183 4.05 -7.32 0.89
CA ASN A 183 4.96 -6.93 -0.19
C ASN A 183 6.11 -6.09 0.39
N PHE A 184 7.37 -6.47 0.22
CA PHE A 184 8.45 -5.57 0.61
C PHE A 184 8.73 -4.53 -0.47
N THR A 185 9.21 -3.36 -0.06
CA THR A 185 9.64 -2.30 -0.97
C THR A 185 11.02 -1.79 -0.57
N LEU A 186 11.68 -1.08 -1.49
CA LEU A 186 13.02 -0.50 -1.30
C LEU A 186 14.15 -1.53 -1.20
N GLU A 187 14.00 -2.72 -1.79
CA GLU A 187 15.15 -3.60 -2.05
C GLU A 187 15.84 -3.25 -3.39
N PHE A 188 17.15 -3.46 -3.46
CA PHE A 188 18.02 -3.05 -4.57
C PHE A 188 18.84 -4.21 -5.14
N SER A 189 18.56 -5.46 -4.73
CA SER A 189 19.26 -6.63 -5.25
C SER A 189 18.49 -7.92 -5.01
N ALA A 190 18.71 -8.91 -5.89
CA ALA A 190 18.23 -10.26 -5.68
C ALA A 190 18.80 -10.91 -4.40
N ARG A 191 19.98 -10.48 -3.94
CA ARG A 191 20.60 -10.98 -2.70
C ARG A 191 19.83 -10.53 -1.46
N GLU A 192 19.37 -9.29 -1.42
CA GLU A 192 18.45 -8.82 -0.37
C GLU A 192 17.17 -9.65 -0.38
N ASN A 193 16.59 -9.89 -1.56
CA ASN A 193 15.36 -10.67 -1.67
C ASN A 193 15.51 -12.11 -1.14
N VAL A 194 16.66 -12.76 -1.36
CA VAL A 194 16.97 -14.06 -0.75
C VAL A 194 16.99 -13.95 0.78
N LEU A 195 17.66 -12.94 1.34
CA LEU A 195 17.70 -12.72 2.79
C LEU A 195 16.29 -12.47 3.36
N VAL A 196 15.53 -11.56 2.76
CA VAL A 196 14.18 -11.19 3.20
C VAL A 196 13.25 -12.41 3.14
N THR A 197 13.33 -13.21 2.07
CA THR A 197 12.56 -14.45 1.93
C THR A 197 12.82 -15.40 3.11
N ARG A 198 14.09 -15.56 3.50
CA ARG A 198 14.48 -16.47 4.60
C ARG A 198 14.03 -15.98 5.96
N VAL A 199 14.04 -14.67 6.18
CA VAL A 199 13.72 -14.06 7.49
C VAL A 199 12.22 -13.82 7.64
N ALA A 200 11.62 -13.07 6.71
CA ALA A 200 10.25 -12.56 6.83
C ALA A 200 9.21 -13.42 6.10
N ARG A 201 9.60 -14.18 5.07
CA ARG A 201 8.70 -14.99 4.22
C ARG A 201 7.52 -14.19 3.64
N PRO A 202 7.76 -13.00 3.04
CA PRO A 202 6.68 -12.21 2.46
C PRO A 202 6.06 -12.91 1.24
N ASP A 203 4.91 -12.41 0.78
CA ASP A 203 4.26 -12.87 -0.45
C ASP A 203 4.95 -12.31 -1.69
N TYR A 204 5.40 -11.06 -1.61
CA TYR A 204 6.05 -10.34 -2.70
C TYR A 204 7.28 -9.56 -2.22
N LEU A 205 8.24 -9.39 -3.12
CA LEU A 205 9.51 -8.67 -2.93
C LEU A 205 9.76 -7.83 -4.18
N ASN A 206 10.44 -6.70 -4.05
CA ASN A 206 10.74 -5.84 -5.19
C ASN A 206 12.24 -5.78 -5.46
N VAL A 207 12.62 -5.29 -6.65
CA VAL A 207 13.97 -4.80 -6.92
C VAL A 207 13.81 -3.49 -7.68
N PHE A 208 14.30 -2.40 -7.12
CA PHE A 208 14.10 -1.06 -7.68
C PHE A 208 15.08 -0.77 -8.82
N LEU A 209 14.88 -1.44 -9.96
CA LEU A 209 15.76 -1.37 -11.14
C LEU A 209 16.00 0.06 -11.62
N GLY A 210 14.94 0.88 -11.71
CA GLY A 210 15.08 2.28 -12.14
C GLY A 210 15.98 3.12 -11.22
N ARG A 211 15.96 2.87 -9.91
CA ARG A 211 16.85 3.57 -8.95
C ARG A 211 18.29 3.08 -9.05
N ILE A 212 18.49 1.78 -9.29
CA ILE A 212 19.82 1.20 -9.55
C ILE A 212 20.39 1.82 -10.83
N GLY A 213 19.61 1.87 -11.92
CA GLY A 213 20.02 2.49 -13.18
C GLY A 213 20.39 3.97 -13.00
N ALA A 214 19.56 4.74 -12.31
CA ALA A 214 19.86 6.14 -12.01
C ALA A 214 21.15 6.31 -11.19
N TYR A 215 21.39 5.44 -10.21
CA TYR A 215 22.64 5.44 -9.44
C TYR A 215 23.85 5.16 -10.34
N MET A 216 23.76 4.18 -11.24
CA MET A 216 24.84 3.84 -12.19
C MET A 216 25.19 5.03 -13.08
N ILE A 217 24.19 5.69 -13.66
CA ILE A 217 24.37 6.87 -14.52
C ILE A 217 25.03 8.01 -13.73
N ASN A 218 24.47 8.36 -12.57
CA ASN A 218 24.92 9.50 -11.77
C ASN A 218 26.37 9.33 -11.27
N ASN A 219 26.81 8.09 -11.10
CA ASN A 219 28.18 7.77 -10.68
C ASN A 219 29.10 7.37 -11.83
N LYS A 220 28.66 7.47 -13.09
CA LYS A 220 29.43 7.10 -14.30
C LYS A 220 29.92 5.65 -14.27
N LEU A 221 29.09 4.74 -13.75
CA LEU A 221 29.38 3.31 -13.62
C LEU A 221 28.76 2.47 -14.76
N GLY A 222 27.91 3.07 -15.59
CA GLY A 222 27.22 2.43 -16.71
C GLY A 222 26.14 3.34 -17.30
N ASP A 223 25.43 2.87 -18.32
CA ASP A 223 24.32 3.59 -18.97
C ASP A 223 22.97 3.43 -18.24
N GLY A 224 22.91 2.55 -17.24
CA GLY A 224 21.72 2.31 -16.43
C GLY A 224 20.72 1.35 -17.05
N SER A 225 21.07 0.68 -18.15
CA SER A 225 20.29 -0.37 -18.81
C SER A 225 20.77 -1.79 -18.53
#